data_AF-A0A366R8L5-F1
#
_entry.id   AF-A0A366R8L5-F1
#
_cell.length_a   1.000
_cell.length_b   1.000
_cell.length_c   1.000
_cell.angle_alpha   90.00
_cell.angle_beta   90.00
_cell.angle_gamma   90.00
#
_symmetry.space_group_name_H-M   'P 1'
#
loop_
_entity.id
_entity.type
_entity.pdbx_description
1 polymer ?
#
loop_
_entity_poly.entity_id
_entity_poly.type
_entity_poly.pdbx_seq_one_letter_code
_entity_poly.pdbx_strand_id
1 'polypeptide(L)'
;MFVQKISGLLWVSVLLFGSAQARSSMDHDLPTRNIAGISVVNTTIVQAAEGFALDHSSNAVYKHVMRSWLYGVLMLDANKTLSRSVDREIHAVATLLHDLGWDKTEN
;
A
#
# COMPACT_ATOMS: atom_id res chain seq x y z
N MET A 1 12.93 68.61 -12.50
CA MET A 1 11.83 67.74 -12.94
C MET A 1 12.34 66.88 -14.09
N PHE A 2 12.87 65.69 -13.80
CA PHE A 2 13.27 64.73 -14.83
C PHE A 2 13.02 63.34 -14.24
N VAL A 3 11.94 62.71 -14.68
CA VAL A 3 11.52 61.37 -14.27
C VAL A 3 12.09 60.41 -15.31
N GLN A 4 13.10 59.61 -14.95
CA GLN A 4 13.53 58.47 -15.76
C GLN A 4 12.81 57.21 -15.26
N LYS A 5 11.93 56.69 -16.12
CA LYS A 5 11.27 55.38 -16.00
C LYS A 5 12.34 54.29 -16.01
N ILE A 6 12.47 53.55 -14.91
CA ILE A 6 13.23 52.28 -14.89
C ILE A 6 12.28 51.18 -15.34
N SER A 7 12.47 50.76 -16.59
CA SER A 7 11.80 49.62 -17.21
C SER A 7 12.33 48.32 -16.59
N GLY A 8 11.43 47.42 -16.25
CA GLY A 8 11.72 46.23 -15.47
C GLY A 8 12.46 45.12 -16.22
N LEU A 9 12.96 44.16 -15.45
CA LEU A 9 13.13 42.78 -15.88
C LEU A 9 13.18 41.87 -14.64
N LEU A 10 12.03 41.28 -14.30
CA LEU A 10 11.94 40.19 -13.33
C LEU A 10 12.47 38.91 -14.02
N TRP A 11 13.60 38.39 -13.55
CA TRP A 11 14.04 37.03 -13.88
C TRP A 11 13.33 36.05 -12.95
N VAL A 12 12.16 35.56 -13.38
CA VAL A 12 11.55 34.35 -12.78
C VAL A 12 12.05 33.16 -13.58
N SER A 13 13.18 32.59 -13.16
CA SER A 13 13.60 31.28 -13.65
C SER A 13 12.65 30.24 -13.09
N VAL A 14 11.64 29.91 -13.90
CA VAL A 14 10.74 28.79 -13.71
C VAL A 14 11.57 27.50 -13.77
N LEU A 15 11.93 26.96 -12.61
CA LEU A 15 12.37 25.57 -12.48
C LEU A 15 11.13 24.68 -12.57
N LEU A 16 10.67 24.43 -13.80
CA LEU A 16 9.80 23.29 -14.09
C LEU A 16 10.67 22.03 -14.02
N PHE A 17 10.97 21.58 -12.80
CA PHE A 17 11.17 20.15 -12.58
C PHE A 17 9.81 19.48 -12.80
N GLY A 18 9.52 19.22 -14.08
CA GLY A 18 8.50 18.28 -14.47
C GLY A 18 8.96 16.91 -13.97
N SER A 19 8.54 16.55 -12.77
CA SER A 19 8.57 15.17 -12.34
C SER A 19 7.67 14.42 -13.32
N ALA A 20 8.26 13.77 -14.31
CA ALA A 20 7.58 12.73 -15.06
C ALA A 20 7.24 11.63 -14.03
N GLN A 21 6.09 11.76 -13.36
CA GLN A 21 5.44 10.58 -12.82
C GLN A 21 5.19 9.69 -14.02
N ALA A 22 6.06 8.71 -14.21
CA ALA A 22 5.68 7.50 -14.90
C ALA A 22 4.45 7.00 -14.13
N ARG A 23 3.26 7.33 -14.63
CA ARG A 23 2.03 6.64 -14.23
C ARG A 23 2.29 5.20 -14.60
N SER A 24 2.57 4.35 -13.61
CA SER A 24 2.51 2.91 -13.85
C SER A 24 1.09 2.65 -14.33
N SER A 25 0.96 2.39 -15.62
CA SER A 25 -0.28 2.01 -16.27
C SER A 25 -0.64 0.58 -15.89
N MET A 26 -0.90 0.37 -14.60
CA MET A 26 -1.55 -0.79 -14.03
C MET A 26 -2.35 -0.33 -12.81
N ASP A 27 -3.28 0.60 -13.01
CA ASP A 27 -4.47 0.64 -12.16
C ASP A 27 -5.39 -0.50 -12.64
N HIS A 28 -4.89 -1.73 -12.56
CA HIS A 28 -5.75 -2.89 -12.63
C HIS A 28 -6.42 -2.92 -11.26
N ASP A 29 -7.71 -2.57 -11.24
CA ASP A 29 -8.54 -2.72 -10.05
C ASP A 29 -8.37 -4.16 -9.57
N LEU A 30 -7.60 -4.33 -8.49
CA LEU A 30 -7.29 -5.65 -7.96
C LEU A 30 -8.62 -6.27 -7.52
N PRO A 31 -8.84 -7.58 -7.77
CA PRO A 31 -10.02 -8.24 -7.24
C PRO A 31 -10.05 -8.05 -5.72
N THR A 32 -11.23 -7.74 -5.18
CA THR A 32 -11.42 -7.54 -3.74
C THR A 32 -12.48 -8.47 -3.20
N ARG A 33 -12.46 -8.69 -1.87
CA ARG A 33 -13.52 -9.37 -1.13
C ARG A 33 -13.73 -8.67 0.21
N ASN A 34 -14.92 -8.86 0.79
CA ASN A 34 -15.20 -8.33 2.11
C ASN A 34 -14.89 -9.36 3.21
N ILE A 35 -14.11 -8.95 4.20
CA ILE A 35 -13.87 -9.71 5.43
C ILE A 35 -14.24 -8.80 6.60
N ALA A 36 -15.20 -9.21 7.42
CA ALA A 36 -15.69 -8.42 8.57
C ALA A 36 -16.08 -6.96 8.20
N GLY A 37 -16.61 -6.76 6.98
CA GLY A 37 -17.00 -5.44 6.46
C GLY A 37 -15.86 -4.59 5.91
N ILE A 38 -14.62 -5.11 5.84
CA ILE A 38 -13.45 -4.44 5.27
C ILE A 38 -13.18 -5.01 3.88
N SER A 39 -13.06 -4.13 2.89
CA SER A 39 -12.67 -4.53 1.52
C SER A 39 -11.17 -4.79 1.47
N VAL A 40 -10.80 -6.02 1.17
CA VAL A 40 -9.40 -6.46 1.09
C VAL A 40 -9.09 -7.02 -0.29
N VAL A 41 -7.82 -6.96 -0.69
CA VAL A 41 -7.35 -7.58 -1.94
C VAL A 41 -7.56 -9.10 -1.92
N ASN A 42 -7.92 -9.66 -3.07
CA ASN A 42 -8.37 -11.05 -3.24
C ASN A 42 -7.76 -11.68 -4.50
N THR A 43 -6.45 -11.53 -4.68
CA THR A 43 -5.71 -12.20 -5.75
C THR A 43 -5.33 -13.63 -5.34
N THR A 44 -4.95 -14.45 -6.31
CA THR A 44 -4.58 -15.85 -6.07
C THR A 44 -3.40 -15.99 -5.11
N ILE A 45 -2.42 -15.08 -5.17
CA ILE A 45 -1.27 -15.11 -4.25
C ILE A 45 -1.68 -14.77 -2.81
N VAL A 46 -2.63 -13.84 -2.62
CA VAL A 46 -3.15 -13.51 -1.29
C VAL A 46 -3.97 -14.66 -0.73
N GLN A 47 -4.80 -15.31 -1.54
CA GLN A 47 -5.53 -16.52 -1.14
C GLN A 47 -4.58 -17.66 -0.74
N ALA A 48 -3.50 -17.86 -1.51
CA ALA A 48 -2.49 -18.85 -1.20
C ALA A 48 -1.75 -18.52 0.11
N ALA A 49 -1.39 -17.26 0.33
CA ALA A 49 -0.75 -16.81 1.57
C ALA A 49 -1.66 -16.99 2.79
N GLU A 50 -2.95 -16.68 2.67
CA GLU A 50 -3.92 -16.88 3.75
C GLU A 50 -4.12 -18.37 4.07
N GLY A 51 -4.25 -19.22 3.04
CA GLY A 51 -4.32 -20.67 3.22
C GLY A 51 -3.06 -21.21 3.90
N PHE A 52 -1.89 -20.80 3.43
CA PHE A 52 -0.62 -21.18 4.04
C PHE A 52 -0.53 -20.71 5.50
N ALA A 53 -0.94 -19.47 5.80
CA ALA A 53 -0.98 -18.97 7.16
C ALA A 53 -1.94 -19.78 8.06
N LEU A 54 -3.09 -20.22 7.52
CA LEU A 54 -4.05 -21.05 8.25
C LEU A 54 -3.46 -22.43 8.60
N ASP A 55 -2.78 -23.06 7.65
CA ASP A 55 -2.23 -24.40 7.80
C ASP A 55 -0.99 -24.43 8.71
N HIS A 56 -0.19 -23.35 8.71
CA HIS A 56 1.09 -23.25 9.41
C HIS A 56 1.04 -22.41 10.71
N SER A 57 -0.16 -22.03 11.17
CA SER A 57 -0.33 -21.27 12.41
C SER A 57 -1.19 -21.99 13.43
N SER A 58 -0.87 -21.81 14.72
CA SER A 58 -1.89 -22.07 15.76
C SER A 58 -3.08 -21.12 15.58
N ASN A 59 -4.26 -21.51 16.07
CA ASN A 59 -5.47 -20.68 15.99
C ASN A 59 -5.28 -19.25 16.55
N ALA A 60 -4.47 -19.09 17.61
CA ALA A 60 -4.18 -17.77 18.17
C ALA A 60 -3.34 -16.91 17.23
N VAL A 61 -2.33 -17.51 16.59
CA VAL A 61 -1.43 -16.85 15.63
C VAL A 61 -2.18 -16.52 14.34
N TYR A 62 -2.98 -17.45 13.81
CA TYR A 62 -3.80 -17.19 12.62
C TYR A 62 -4.75 -16.00 12.83
N LYS A 63 -5.47 -15.99 13.96
CA LYS A 63 -6.34 -14.86 14.30
C LYS A 63 -5.57 -13.55 14.47
N HIS A 64 -4.32 -13.60 14.94
CA HIS A 64 -3.45 -12.45 15.06
C HIS A 64 -3.05 -11.90 13.70
N VAL A 65 -2.50 -12.73 12.80
CA VAL A 65 -2.09 -12.27 11.46
C VAL A 65 -3.28 -11.73 10.66
N MET A 66 -4.47 -12.33 10.78
CA MET A 66 -5.69 -11.81 10.15
C MET A 66 -6.08 -10.43 10.68
N ARG A 67 -6.02 -10.19 12.00
CA ARG A 67 -6.28 -8.85 12.56
C ARG A 67 -5.22 -7.84 12.12
N SER A 68 -3.95 -8.25 12.08
CA SER A 68 -2.84 -7.40 11.61
C SER A 68 -3.05 -6.96 10.17
N TRP A 69 -3.49 -7.87 9.29
CA TRP A 69 -3.83 -7.53 7.91
C TRP A 69 -5.01 -6.54 7.83
N LEU A 70 -6.12 -6.83 8.52
CA LEU A 70 -7.32 -5.98 8.49
C LEU A 70 -7.04 -4.57 9.04
N TYR A 71 -6.31 -4.46 10.14
CA TYR A 71 -5.92 -3.16 10.70
C TYR A 71 -4.95 -2.42 9.77
N GLY A 72 -4.00 -3.12 9.15
CA GLY A 72 -3.12 -2.54 8.15
C GLY A 72 -3.88 -1.95 6.96
N VAL A 73 -4.92 -2.64 6.47
CA VAL A 73 -5.79 -2.12 5.40
C VAL A 73 -6.49 -0.84 5.84
N LEU A 74 -7.09 -0.81 7.03
CA LEU A 74 -7.74 0.40 7.56
C LEU A 74 -6.75 1.57 7.71
N MET A 75 -5.51 1.29 8.14
CA MET A 75 -4.46 2.32 8.25
C MET A 75 -4.03 2.87 6.88
N LEU A 76 -3.92 2.01 5.86
CA LEU A 76 -3.62 2.44 4.49
C LEU A 76 -4.75 3.28 3.91
N ASP A 77 -6.01 2.85 4.08
CA ASP A 77 -7.18 3.55 3.55
C ASP A 77 -7.41 4.91 4.22
N ALA A 78 -7.06 5.03 5.51
CA ALA A 78 -7.07 6.30 6.23
C ALA A 78 -5.98 7.29 5.78
N ASN A 79 -4.96 6.84 5.02
CA ASN A 79 -3.82 7.66 4.60
C ASN A 79 -3.63 7.68 3.07
N LYS A 80 -4.04 8.79 2.45
CA LYS A 80 -3.94 8.99 0.99
C LYS A 80 -2.51 8.93 0.43
N THR A 81 -1.50 9.23 1.24
CA THR A 81 -0.11 9.15 0.79
C THR A 81 0.33 7.68 0.76
N LEU A 82 0.10 6.96 1.85
CA LEU A 82 0.46 5.54 1.95
C LEU A 82 -0.31 4.67 0.96
N SER A 83 -1.62 4.88 0.82
CA SER A 83 -2.45 4.11 -0.13
C SER A 83 -2.02 4.23 -1.60
N ARG A 84 -1.28 5.29 -1.96
CA ARG A 84 -0.72 5.45 -3.32
C ARG A 84 0.68 4.85 -3.48
N SER A 85 1.40 4.63 -2.38
CA SER A 85 2.78 4.16 -2.41
C SER A 85 2.94 2.69 -2.01
N VAL A 86 1.97 2.14 -1.29
CA VAL A 86 2.00 0.76 -0.80
C VAL A 86 1.19 -0.13 -1.73
N ASP A 87 1.85 -1.15 -2.27
CA ASP A 87 1.21 -2.23 -3.01
C ASP A 87 0.33 -3.08 -2.06
N ARG A 88 -0.95 -3.25 -2.42
CA ARG A 88 -1.93 -3.95 -1.57
C ARG A 88 -1.68 -5.45 -1.49
N GLU A 89 -1.21 -6.09 -2.56
CA GLU A 89 -0.87 -7.52 -2.56
C GLU A 89 0.35 -7.79 -1.69
N ILE A 90 1.41 -7.00 -1.84
CA ILE A 90 2.63 -7.13 -1.03
C ILE A 90 2.29 -6.90 0.45
N HIS A 91 1.51 -5.87 0.77
CA HIS A 91 1.06 -5.63 2.14
C HIS A 91 0.26 -6.81 2.71
N ALA A 92 -0.67 -7.37 1.94
CA ALA A 92 -1.45 -8.54 2.37
C ALA A 92 -0.57 -9.76 2.63
N VAL A 93 0.30 -10.14 1.69
CA VAL A 93 1.19 -11.30 1.85
C VAL A 93 2.14 -11.10 3.04
N ALA A 94 2.75 -9.93 3.17
CA ALA A 94 3.68 -9.64 4.26
C ALA A 94 2.98 -9.72 5.63
N THR A 95 1.78 -9.15 5.75
CA THR A 95 1.02 -9.19 7.02
C THR A 95 0.49 -10.59 7.35
N LEU A 96 0.08 -11.37 6.36
CA LEU A 96 -0.37 -12.76 6.57
C LEU A 96 0.76 -13.68 7.03
N LEU A 97 1.99 -13.45 6.56
CA LEU A 97 3.12 -14.37 6.76
C LEU A 97 4.19 -13.90 7.76
N HIS A 98 4.02 -12.74 8.41
CA HIS A 98 5.06 -12.15 9.28
C HIS A 98 5.46 -13.02 10.48
N ASP A 99 4.56 -13.86 10.98
CA ASP A 99 4.78 -14.72 12.15
C ASP A 99 5.00 -16.20 11.78
N LEU A 100 5.31 -16.52 10.52
CA LEU A 100 5.64 -17.90 10.10
C LEU A 100 6.80 -18.53 10.88
N GLY A 101 7.67 -17.71 11.49
CA GLY A 101 8.76 -18.21 12.35
C GLY A 101 8.29 -18.94 13.61
N TRP A 102 6.99 -18.93 13.92
CA TRP A 102 6.39 -19.70 15.03
C TRP A 102 5.79 -21.03 14.60
N ASP A 103 5.85 -21.36 13.31
CA ASP A 103 5.42 -22.65 12.81
C ASP A 103 6.24 -23.78 13.44
N LYS A 104 5.54 -24.86 13.82
CA LYS A 104 6.12 -26.07 14.43
C LYS A 104 5.83 -27.32 13.60
N THR A 105 5.22 -27.17 12.43
CA THR A 105 5.02 -28.29 11.50
C THR A 105 6.39 -28.78 11.02
N GLU A 106 6.56 -30.09 10.99
CA GLU A 106 7.78 -30.71 10.46
C GLU A 106 7.68 -30.80 8.94
N ASN A 107 8.81 -30.60 8.23
CA ASN A 107 8.89 -30.68 6.76
C ASN A 107 8.90 -32.12 6.24
#